data_AF-A0A1E3R9H1-F1
#
_entry.id   AF-A0A1E3R9H1-F1
#
_cell.length_a   1.000
_cell.length_b   1.000
_cell.length_c   1.000
_cell.angle_alpha   90.00
_cell.angle_beta   90.00
_cell.angle_gamma   90.00
#
_symmetry.space_group_name_H-M   'P 1'
#
loop_
_entity.id
_entity.type
_entity.pdbx_description
1 polymer ?
#
loop_
_entity_poly.entity_id
_entity_poly.type
_entity_poly.pdbx_seq_one_letter_code
_entity_poly.pdbx_strand_id
1 'polypeptide(L)'
;MNLTRPVAVAAAVLLTVGAPGLAHAQPSPAPEPPPAPKTSIDADGTYKVGVDIVPGTYASAGPIPDGACYWKRSGPDKLLDNALTKKPQVVRIEPGDVSFTTNDCQPWSLTNQAPPPKGAPGDLLGQLGTFIGQGIFAGPR
;
A
#
# COMPACT_ATOMS: atom_id res chain seq x y z
N MET A 1 24.03 66.82 9.20
CA MET A 1 25.48 67.06 9.36
C MET A 1 26.24 66.07 8.49
N ASN A 2 27.12 66.59 7.64
CA ASN A 2 28.07 65.85 6.80
C ASN A 2 29.16 65.23 7.69
N LEU A 3 29.65 64.02 7.36
CA LEU A 3 31.09 63.83 7.14
C LEU A 3 31.41 62.54 6.36
N THR A 4 31.97 62.78 5.18
CA THR A 4 32.62 61.93 4.18
C THR A 4 33.94 61.31 4.66
N ARG A 5 34.39 60.20 4.05
CA ARG A 5 35.72 60.02 3.38
C ARG A 5 35.99 58.59 2.81
N PRO A 6 36.92 58.39 1.84
CA PRO A 6 36.56 57.82 0.51
C PRO A 6 37.57 56.78 -0.07
N VAL A 7 37.37 56.39 -1.36
CA VAL A 7 38.35 55.86 -2.36
C VAL A 7 38.76 54.38 -2.16
N ALA A 8 38.93 53.49 -3.15
CA ALA A 8 39.22 53.61 -4.58
C ALA A 8 38.61 52.45 -5.38
N VAL A 9 38.20 52.74 -6.62
CA VAL A 9 37.96 51.76 -7.68
C VAL A 9 39.31 51.46 -8.35
N ALA A 10 39.69 50.18 -8.43
CA ALA A 10 40.76 49.73 -9.30
C ALA A 10 40.19 48.68 -10.26
N ALA A 11 39.94 49.08 -11.50
CA ALA A 11 39.65 48.18 -12.59
C ALA A 11 40.98 47.62 -13.12
N ALA A 12 41.16 46.31 -13.00
CA ALA A 12 42.23 45.59 -13.69
C ALA A 12 41.61 44.78 -14.83
N VAL A 13 41.86 45.22 -16.06
CA VAL A 13 41.54 44.47 -17.28
C VAL A 13 42.61 43.40 -17.45
N LEU A 14 42.23 42.13 -17.37
CA LEU A 14 43.09 40.98 -17.70
C LEU A 14 42.62 40.38 -19.02
N LEU A 15 43.46 40.54 -20.05
CA LEU A 15 43.41 39.82 -21.32
C LEU A 15 43.83 38.37 -21.07
N THR A 16 42.94 37.40 -21.29
CA THR A 16 43.31 35.97 -21.30
C THR A 16 43.20 35.40 -22.71
N VAL A 17 44.36 34.99 -23.21
CA VAL A 17 44.58 34.19 -24.42
C VAL A 17 44.09 32.75 -24.14
N GLY A 18 43.48 32.12 -25.15
CA GLY A 18 42.73 30.87 -25.01
C GLY A 18 43.52 29.59 -24.74
N ALA A 19 42.78 28.56 -24.33
CA ALA A 19 43.12 27.14 -24.46
C ALA A 19 41.83 26.38 -24.84
N PRO A 20 41.87 25.41 -25.78
CA PRO A 20 40.73 24.55 -26.03
C PRO A 20 40.59 23.61 -24.82
N GLY A 21 39.55 23.82 -24.03
CA GLY A 21 39.22 22.93 -22.92
C GLY A 21 38.96 21.52 -23.45
N LEU A 22 39.77 20.56 -23.06
CA LEU A 22 39.45 19.13 -23.20
C LEU A 22 38.23 18.85 -22.33
N ALA A 23 37.04 18.87 -22.94
CA ALA A 23 35.80 18.45 -22.30
C ALA A 23 35.96 16.98 -21.87
N HIS A 24 36.25 16.76 -20.58
CA HIS A 24 36.11 15.45 -19.97
C HIS A 24 34.61 15.15 -19.92
N ALA A 25 34.14 14.30 -20.82
CA ALA A 25 32.79 13.74 -20.75
C ALA A 25 32.72 12.86 -19.49
N GLN A 26 32.14 13.40 -18.41
CA GLN A 26 31.88 12.64 -17.20
C GLN A 26 30.81 11.59 -17.54
N PRO A 27 31.06 10.28 -17.31
CA PRO A 27 30.07 9.24 -17.58
C PRO A 27 28.80 9.54 -16.80
N SER A 28 27.65 9.55 -17.49
CA SER A 28 26.36 9.70 -16.84
C SER A 28 26.14 8.55 -15.86
N PRO A 29 25.57 8.79 -14.66
CA PRO A 29 25.27 7.72 -13.72
C PRO A 29 24.37 6.66 -14.38
N ALA A 30 24.68 5.39 -14.16
CA ALA A 30 23.81 4.30 -14.58
C ALA A 30 22.46 4.40 -13.83
N PRO A 31 21.34 3.98 -14.43
CA PRO A 31 20.06 3.92 -13.73
C PRO A 31 20.15 3.04 -12.48
N GLU A 32 19.59 3.51 -11.35
CA GLU A 32 19.49 2.70 -10.14
C GLU A 32 18.53 1.51 -10.33
N PRO A 33 18.80 0.36 -9.68
CA PRO A 33 17.87 -0.77 -9.68
C PRO A 33 16.50 -0.38 -9.12
N PRO A 34 15.40 -1.02 -9.58
CA PRO A 34 14.08 -0.77 -9.02
C PRO A 34 14.03 -1.13 -7.52
N PRO A 35 13.23 -0.40 -6.72
CA PRO A 35 13.01 -0.75 -5.32
C PRO A 35 12.43 -2.17 -5.17
N ALA A 36 12.79 -2.84 -4.07
CA ALA A 36 12.18 -4.12 -3.71
C ALA A 36 10.68 -3.96 -3.37
N PRO A 37 9.84 -4.98 -3.62
CA PRO A 37 8.42 -4.94 -3.25
C PRO A 37 8.23 -4.74 -1.75
N LYS A 38 7.22 -3.97 -1.36
CA LYS A 38 6.96 -3.59 0.03
C LYS A 38 6.27 -4.70 0.81
N THR A 39 6.44 -4.66 2.14
CA THR A 39 5.73 -5.50 3.12
C THR A 39 4.67 -4.73 3.91
N SER A 40 4.50 -3.44 3.62
CA SER A 40 3.47 -2.55 4.17
C SER A 40 2.74 -1.80 3.05
N ILE A 41 1.49 -1.44 3.33
CA ILE A 41 0.63 -0.64 2.46
C ILE A 41 0.08 0.51 3.29
N ASP A 42 0.73 1.67 3.17
CA ASP A 42 0.51 2.81 4.08
C ASP A 42 -0.46 3.86 3.51
N ALA A 43 -0.98 3.64 2.31
CA ALA A 43 -1.86 4.57 1.62
C ALA A 43 -2.90 3.84 0.78
N ASP A 44 -3.91 4.60 0.38
CA ASP A 44 -4.88 4.16 -0.61
C ASP A 44 -4.22 3.98 -1.97
N GLY A 45 -4.76 3.05 -2.75
CA GLY A 45 -4.28 2.82 -4.11
C GLY A 45 -4.52 1.41 -4.61
N THR A 46 -3.90 1.12 -5.76
CA THR A 46 -3.87 -0.21 -6.37
C THR A 46 -2.42 -0.65 -6.51
N TYR A 47 -2.12 -1.79 -5.91
CA TYR A 47 -0.77 -2.35 -5.78
C TYR A 47 -0.68 -3.64 -6.60
N LYS A 48 0.27 -3.70 -7.53
CA LYS A 48 0.57 -4.91 -8.30
C LYS A 48 1.25 -5.92 -7.40
N VAL A 49 0.67 -7.11 -7.30
CA VAL A 49 1.23 -8.18 -6.47
C VAL A 49 2.48 -8.75 -7.13
N GLY A 50 3.54 -8.97 -6.35
CA GLY A 50 4.85 -9.40 -6.82
C GLY A 50 5.72 -8.27 -7.39
N VAL A 51 5.18 -7.06 -7.56
CA VAL A 51 5.92 -5.88 -8.04
C VAL A 51 5.94 -4.79 -6.97
N ASP A 52 4.76 -4.31 -6.56
CA ASP A 52 4.64 -3.23 -5.56
C ASP A 52 4.61 -3.79 -4.14
N ILE A 53 3.97 -4.96 -3.97
CA ILE A 53 3.82 -5.65 -2.68
C ILE A 53 4.12 -7.14 -2.83
N VAL A 54 4.66 -7.76 -1.79
CA VAL A 54 4.86 -9.23 -1.79
C VAL A 54 3.54 -9.97 -1.51
N PRO A 55 3.35 -11.18 -2.07
CA PRO A 55 2.27 -12.07 -1.63
C PRO A 55 2.39 -12.42 -0.15
N GLY A 56 1.26 -12.63 0.53
CA GLY A 56 1.26 -12.92 1.96
C GLY A 56 -0.08 -12.63 2.63
N THR A 57 -0.15 -12.83 3.94
CA THR A 57 -1.32 -12.40 4.73
C THR A 57 -1.07 -11.01 5.27
N TYR A 58 -2.01 -10.10 5.04
CA TYR A 58 -1.98 -8.73 5.53
C TYR A 58 -3.09 -8.48 6.54
N ALA A 59 -2.80 -7.71 7.58
CA ALA A 59 -3.80 -7.22 8.53
C ALA A 59 -3.90 -5.70 8.44
N SER A 60 -5.11 -5.18 8.58
CA SER A 60 -5.41 -3.77 8.82
C SER A 60 -6.31 -3.63 10.04
N ALA A 61 -6.13 -2.54 10.79
CA ALA A 61 -6.97 -2.20 11.92
C ALA A 61 -8.43 -1.82 11.51
N GLY A 62 -8.73 -1.74 10.22
CA GLY A 62 -10.07 -1.48 9.70
C GLY A 62 -10.18 -0.09 9.08
N PRO A 63 -11.33 0.60 9.19
CA PRO A 63 -11.55 1.89 8.55
C PRO A 63 -10.72 3.02 9.18
N ILE A 64 -10.43 4.05 8.38
CA ILE A 64 -10.09 5.37 8.93
C ILE A 64 -11.26 5.95 9.76
N PRO A 65 -11.02 6.94 10.63
CA PRO A 65 -12.10 7.59 11.38
C PRO A 65 -13.25 8.05 10.46
N ASP A 66 -14.48 7.77 10.87
CA ASP A 66 -15.73 8.08 10.15
C ASP A 66 -15.89 7.46 8.74
N GLY A 67 -14.94 6.63 8.30
CA GLY A 67 -14.95 5.95 7.01
C GLY A 67 -15.48 4.51 7.03
N ALA A 68 -15.34 3.86 5.88
CA ALA A 68 -15.52 2.42 5.73
C ALA A 68 -14.38 1.86 4.88
N CYS A 69 -13.64 0.89 5.43
CA CYS A 69 -12.51 0.28 4.75
C CYS A 69 -13.01 -0.57 3.60
N TYR A 70 -12.60 -0.22 2.39
CA TYR A 70 -12.83 -1.03 1.20
C TYR A 70 -11.51 -1.65 0.73
N TRP A 71 -11.58 -2.93 0.36
CA TRP A 71 -10.49 -3.59 -0.32
C TRP A 71 -11.00 -4.59 -1.34
N LYS A 72 -10.16 -4.87 -2.35
CA LYS A 72 -10.39 -5.95 -3.31
C LYS A 72 -9.08 -6.60 -3.77
N ARG A 73 -9.20 -7.87 -4.11
CA ARG A 73 -8.18 -8.67 -4.81
C ARG A 73 -8.66 -8.94 -6.23
N SER A 74 -7.85 -8.62 -7.21
CA SER A 74 -8.15 -8.88 -8.64
C SER A 74 -7.16 -9.90 -9.19
N GLY A 75 -7.66 -10.86 -9.94
CA GLY A 75 -6.87 -11.74 -10.80
C GLY A 75 -6.80 -11.18 -12.22
N PRO A 76 -6.27 -11.96 -13.20
CA PRO A 76 -6.12 -11.51 -14.58
C PRO A 76 -7.42 -10.97 -15.20
N ASP A 77 -8.50 -11.73 -15.10
CA ASP A 77 -9.77 -11.40 -15.76
C ASP A 77 -10.97 -11.51 -14.80
N LYS A 78 -10.73 -11.49 -13.49
CA LYS A 78 -11.80 -11.64 -12.49
C LYS A 78 -11.50 -10.93 -11.17
N LEU A 79 -12.58 -10.51 -10.49
CA LEU A 79 -12.54 -10.19 -9.08
C LEU A 79 -12.39 -11.50 -8.28
N LEU A 80 -11.41 -11.56 -7.38
CA LEU A 80 -11.16 -12.74 -6.55
C LEU A 80 -11.87 -12.63 -5.20
N ASP A 81 -11.83 -11.44 -4.60
CA ASP A 81 -12.42 -11.19 -3.29
C ASP A 81 -12.55 -9.68 -3.04
N ASN A 82 -13.50 -9.28 -2.22
CA ASN A 82 -13.64 -7.90 -1.76
C ASN A 82 -14.42 -7.82 -0.45
N ALA A 83 -14.26 -6.69 0.25
CA ALA A 83 -15.14 -6.33 1.34
C ALA A 83 -15.25 -4.81 1.50
N LEU A 84 -16.40 -4.37 2.01
CA LEU A 84 -16.62 -3.04 2.57
C LEU A 84 -16.97 -3.22 4.05
N THR A 85 -16.16 -2.67 4.95
CA THR A 85 -16.22 -3.04 6.37
C THR A 85 -15.91 -1.88 7.30
N LYS A 86 -16.53 -1.93 8.49
CA LYS A 86 -16.19 -1.05 9.64
C LYS A 86 -15.38 -1.78 10.72
N LYS A 87 -14.85 -2.97 10.41
CA LYS A 87 -14.12 -3.84 11.34
C LYS A 87 -12.68 -4.05 10.87
N PRO A 88 -11.75 -4.45 11.75
CA PRO A 88 -10.43 -4.93 11.37
C PRO A 88 -10.50 -6.05 10.33
N GLN A 89 -9.47 -6.15 9.49
CA GLN A 89 -9.43 -7.09 8.37
C GLN A 89 -8.12 -7.87 8.37
N VAL A 90 -8.21 -9.15 7.98
CA VAL A 90 -7.05 -10.00 7.67
C VAL A 90 -7.31 -10.64 6.32
N VAL A 91 -6.42 -10.41 5.36
CA VAL A 91 -6.58 -10.81 3.97
C VAL A 91 -5.35 -11.56 3.50
N ARG A 92 -5.55 -12.76 2.95
CA ARG A 92 -4.50 -13.47 2.21
C ARG A 92 -4.47 -12.96 0.77
N ILE A 93 -3.33 -12.42 0.36
CA ILE A 93 -3.01 -12.05 -1.02
C ILE A 93 -2.15 -13.17 -1.60
N GLU A 94 -2.65 -13.84 -2.63
CA GLU A 94 -1.98 -15.00 -3.22
C GLU A 94 -0.98 -14.58 -4.30
N PRO A 95 0.06 -15.39 -4.60
CA PRO A 95 1.00 -15.09 -5.68
C PRO A 95 0.37 -14.95 -7.08
N GLY A 96 -0.81 -15.54 -7.30
CA GLY A 96 -1.55 -15.44 -8.55
C GLY A 96 -2.51 -14.24 -8.65
N ASP A 97 -2.60 -13.43 -7.60
CA ASP A 97 -3.33 -12.17 -7.64
C ASP A 97 -2.58 -11.19 -8.56
N VAL A 98 -3.31 -10.40 -9.33
CA VAL A 98 -2.74 -9.35 -10.18
C VAL A 98 -2.62 -8.05 -9.41
N SER A 99 -3.63 -7.71 -8.63
CA SER A 99 -3.60 -6.49 -7.82
C SER A 99 -4.40 -6.58 -6.53
N PHE A 100 -3.96 -5.81 -5.55
CA PHE A 100 -4.70 -5.47 -4.35
C PHE A 100 -5.04 -3.97 -4.38
N THR A 101 -6.31 -3.63 -4.28
CA THR A 101 -6.77 -2.24 -4.18
C THR A 101 -7.34 -2.01 -2.79
N THR A 102 -6.98 -0.89 -2.16
CA THR A 102 -7.51 -0.49 -0.85
C THR A 102 -7.85 1.00 -0.84
N ASN A 103 -8.92 1.35 -0.12
CA ASN A 103 -9.37 2.73 0.07
C ASN A 103 -10.01 2.88 1.46
N ASP A 104 -9.75 4.01 2.12
CA ASP A 104 -10.27 4.37 3.44
C ASP A 104 -9.99 3.31 4.53
N CYS A 105 -8.91 2.54 4.34
CA CYS A 105 -8.42 1.57 5.31
C CYS A 105 -7.23 2.16 6.07
N GLN A 106 -7.14 1.85 7.35
CA GLN A 106 -5.88 1.99 8.09
C GLN A 106 -4.79 1.13 7.42
N PRO A 107 -3.50 1.47 7.61
CA PRO A 107 -2.40 0.78 6.96
C PRO A 107 -2.47 -0.74 7.06
N TRP A 108 -2.03 -1.42 6.01
CA TRP A 108 -1.88 -2.88 6.01
C TRP A 108 -0.44 -3.27 6.27
N SER A 109 -0.25 -4.33 7.05
CA SER A 109 1.07 -4.93 7.29
C SER A 109 1.01 -6.44 7.19
N LEU A 110 2.08 -7.06 6.70
CA LEU A 110 2.22 -8.52 6.73
C LEU A 110 2.05 -9.04 8.17
N THR A 111 1.34 -10.16 8.30
CA THR A 111 1.02 -10.79 9.57
C THR A 111 1.09 -12.31 9.45
N ASN A 112 1.31 -12.97 10.59
CA ASN A 112 1.20 -14.42 10.72
C ASN A 112 -0.18 -14.86 11.22
N GLN A 113 -1.10 -13.92 11.44
CA GLN A 113 -2.49 -14.24 11.78
C GLN A 113 -3.15 -15.02 10.64
N ALA A 114 -3.85 -16.10 10.98
CA ALA A 114 -4.68 -16.78 10.00
C ALA A 114 -5.85 -15.86 9.60
N PRO A 115 -6.20 -15.77 8.30
CA PRO A 115 -7.43 -15.11 7.90
C PRO A 115 -8.64 -15.73 8.62
N PRO A 116 -9.64 -14.94 9.03
CA PRO A 116 -10.84 -15.48 9.63
C PRO A 116 -11.48 -16.51 8.66
N PRO A 117 -12.04 -17.61 9.19
CA PRO A 117 -12.74 -18.58 8.36
C PRO A 117 -13.84 -17.88 7.58
N LYS A 118 -13.84 -18.03 6.25
CA LYS A 118 -15.03 -17.71 5.46
C LYS A 118 -16.07 -18.75 5.85
N GLY A 119 -17.19 -18.33 6.43
CA GLY A 119 -18.24 -19.25 6.91
C GLY A 119 -18.58 -20.26 5.83
N ALA A 120 -18.55 -21.55 6.18
CA ALA A 120 -18.82 -22.60 5.21
C ALA A 120 -20.34 -22.74 5.02
N PRO A 121 -20.81 -23.14 3.83
CA PRO A 121 -22.25 -23.39 3.60
C PRO A 121 -22.87 -24.39 4.60
N GLY A 122 -22.07 -25.33 5.12
CA GLY A 122 -22.49 -26.31 6.13
C GLY A 122 -22.78 -25.71 7.51
N ASP A 123 -22.16 -24.58 7.86
CA ASP A 123 -22.34 -23.94 9.17
C ASP A 123 -23.77 -23.40 9.30
N LEU A 124 -24.34 -22.87 8.22
CA LEU A 124 -25.72 -22.40 8.16
C LEU A 124 -26.73 -23.55 8.27
N LEU A 125 -26.46 -24.68 7.62
CA LEU A 125 -27.32 -25.87 7.71
C LEU A 125 -27.29 -26.49 9.11
N GLY A 126 -26.11 -26.57 9.74
CA GLY A 126 -25.97 -27.03 11.12
C GLY A 126 -26.68 -26.12 12.11
N GLN A 127 -26.55 -24.80 11.94
CA GLN A 127 -27.24 -23.82 12.76
C GLN A 127 -28.77 -23.90 12.60
N LEU A 128 -29.28 -24.01 11.37
CA LEU A 128 -30.72 -24.19 11.11
C LEU A 128 -31.24 -25.52 11.65
N GLY A 129 -30.49 -26.62 11.51
CA GLY A 129 -30.85 -27.92 12.07
C GLY A 129 -30.96 -27.91 13.59
N THR A 130 -30.12 -27.12 14.26
CA THR A 130 -30.20 -26.91 15.71
C THR A 130 -31.46 -26.14 16.09
N PHE A 131 -31.80 -25.07 15.37
CA PHE A 131 -33.02 -24.29 15.63
C PHE A 131 -34.30 -25.09 15.38
N ILE A 132 -34.35 -25.88 14.32
CA ILE A 132 -35.52 -26.70 14.00
C ILE A 132 -35.62 -27.88 14.98
N GLY A 133 -34.51 -28.53 15.32
CA GLY A 133 -34.46 -29.67 16.23
C GLY A 133 -34.91 -29.34 17.66
N GLN A 134 -34.58 -28.14 18.18
CA GLN A 134 -35.01 -27.74 19.53
C GLN A 134 -36.50 -27.38 19.65
N GLY A 135 -37.20 -27.16 18.53
CA GLY A 135 -38.64 -26.90 18.51
C GLY A 135 -39.54 -28.13 18.57
N ILE A 136 -39.00 -29.34 18.28
CA ILE A 136 -39.82 -30.57 18.16
C ILE A 136 -39.81 -31.42 19.44
N PHE A 137 -38.81 -31.25 20.32
CA PHE A 137 -38.69 -32.02 21.57
C PHE A 137 -39.25 -31.31 22.81
N ALA A 138 -39.68 -30.05 22.71
CA ALA A 138 -40.35 -29.32 23.78
C ALA A 138 -41.86 -29.32 23.57
N GLY A 139 -42.50 -30.48 23.73
CA GLY A 139 -43.97 -30.56 23.81
C GLY A 139 -44.50 -29.83 25.04
N PRO A 140 -45.76 -29.33 25.01
CA PRO A 140 -46.35 -28.63 26.14
C PRO A 140 -46.52 -29.59 27.32
N ARG A 141 -46.08 -29.17 28.51
CA ARG A 141 -46.46 -29.82 29.77
C ARG A 141 -47.83 -29.34 30.23
#